data_AF-A0A961L9E0-F1
#
_entry.id   AF-A0A961L9E0-F1
#
_cell.length_a   1.000
_cell.length_b   1.000
_cell.length_c   1.000
_cell.angle_alpha   90.00
_cell.angle_beta   90.00
_cell.angle_gamma   90.00
#
_symmetry.space_group_name_H-M   'P 1'
#
loop_
_entity.id
_entity.type
_entity.pdbx_description
1 polymer ?
#
loop_
_entity_poly.entity_id
_entity_poly.type
_entity_poly.pdbx_seq_one_letter_code
_entity_poly.pdbx_strand_id
1 'polypeptide(L)'
;MSILLIHTGGTIGMIATADGFAPGDGVVEDCIDDMLRRGEVSSRVTVHTVTPQIDSANAAPEDWNRVVRLIAESYERFDAFVVTHGTDTLAYTAAALCFALEGLAKPVIVTGSMLPLTVAGSDGRDNLREALSVAHSAPAGVWVQFAGKLLHGGRVRKSHSRHFDAFAAEPTEMAPRYGGG
;
A
#
# COMPACT_ATOMS: atom_id res chain seq x y z
N MET A 1 -5.51 -12.51 -12.64
CA MET A 1 -5.77 -11.86 -11.35
C MET A 1 -6.12 -10.40 -11.59
N SER A 2 -7.13 -9.89 -10.88
CA SER A 2 -7.58 -8.51 -10.86
C SER A 2 -7.22 -7.87 -9.51
N ILE A 3 -6.59 -6.69 -9.55
CA ILE A 3 -6.14 -5.96 -8.36
C ILE A 3 -6.80 -4.58 -8.34
N LEU A 4 -7.38 -4.22 -7.20
CA LEU A 4 -7.71 -2.82 -6.92
C LEU A 4 -6.53 -2.18 -6.19
N LEU A 5 -5.90 -1.19 -6.82
CA LEU A 5 -4.92 -0.32 -6.18
C LEU A 5 -5.64 0.92 -5.65
N ILE A 6 -5.72 1.07 -4.33
CA ILE A 6 -6.29 2.22 -3.65
C ILE A 6 -5.15 3.20 -3.37
N HIS A 7 -5.13 4.33 -4.08
CA HIS A 7 -4.14 5.37 -3.86
C HIS A 7 -4.64 6.34 -2.79
N THR A 8 -4.08 6.27 -1.58
CA THR A 8 -4.49 7.14 -0.47
C THR A 8 -3.59 8.35 -0.29
N GLY A 9 -2.66 8.60 -1.21
CA GLY A 9 -1.66 9.66 -1.10
C GLY A 9 -0.31 9.17 -0.59
N GLY A 10 0.39 10.04 0.15
CA GLY A 10 1.77 9.83 0.58
C GLY A 10 2.80 10.26 -0.46
N THR A 11 4.08 10.23 -0.07
CA THR A 11 5.22 10.71 -0.87
C THR A 11 5.25 10.15 -2.29
N ILE A 12 4.80 8.89 -2.47
CA ILE A 12 4.84 8.17 -3.75
C ILE A 12 4.15 8.91 -4.91
N GLY A 13 3.03 9.58 -4.63
CA GLY A 13 2.24 10.33 -5.61
C GLY A 13 2.56 11.82 -5.65
N MET A 14 3.62 12.29 -4.98
CA MET A 14 3.95 13.71 -4.95
C MET A 14 4.74 14.18 -6.18
N ILE A 15 4.63 15.46 -6.48
CA ILE A 15 5.40 16.17 -7.50
C ILE A 15 6.13 17.35 -6.88
N ALA A 16 7.25 17.75 -7.49
CA ALA A 16 7.98 18.94 -7.08
C ALA A 16 7.16 20.20 -7.41
N THR A 17 7.13 21.14 -6.47
CA THR A 17 6.50 22.45 -6.55
C THR A 17 7.50 23.52 -6.11
N ALA A 18 7.13 24.79 -6.21
CA ALA A 18 7.99 25.90 -5.74
C ALA A 18 8.29 25.82 -4.22
N ASP A 19 7.36 25.28 -3.44
CA ASP A 19 7.40 25.25 -1.97
C ASP A 19 7.78 23.87 -1.39
N GLY A 20 8.24 22.93 -2.23
CA GLY A 20 8.59 21.57 -1.83
C GLY A 20 7.81 20.53 -2.62
N PHE A 21 7.22 19.53 -1.95
CA PHE A 21 6.46 18.46 -2.58
C PHE A 21 4.98 18.55 -2.23
N ALA A 22 4.11 18.32 -3.21
CA ALA A 22 2.66 18.26 -3.03
C ALA A 22 2.08 17.09 -3.84
N PRO A 23 0.88 16.56 -3.48
CA PRO A 23 0.18 15.59 -4.30
C PRO A 23 0.07 16.02 -5.77
N GLY A 24 0.39 15.11 -6.70
CA GLY A 24 0.18 15.31 -8.13
C GLY A 24 -0.86 14.34 -8.67
N ASP A 25 -1.70 14.83 -9.58
CA ASP A 25 -2.71 14.00 -10.23
C ASP A 25 -2.06 13.05 -11.25
N GLY A 26 -2.53 11.81 -11.32
CA GLY A 26 -2.13 10.83 -12.34
C GLY A 26 -0.76 10.18 -12.16
N VAL A 27 0.04 10.59 -11.16
CA VAL A 27 1.42 10.11 -10.97
C VAL A 27 1.48 8.59 -10.76
N VAL A 28 0.58 8.05 -9.93
CA VAL A 28 0.55 6.61 -9.64
C VAL A 28 -0.08 5.86 -10.81
N GLU A 29 -1.16 6.38 -11.37
CA GLU A 29 -1.86 5.85 -12.55
C GLU A 29 -0.91 5.68 -13.74
N ASP A 30 -0.15 6.72 -14.09
CA ASP A 30 0.82 6.71 -15.18
C ASP A 30 1.93 5.69 -14.96
N CYS A 31 2.38 5.54 -13.70
CA CYS A 31 3.38 4.56 -13.33
C CYS A 31 2.87 3.12 -13.52
N ILE A 32 1.64 2.84 -13.07
CA ILE A 32 0.99 1.54 -13.26
C ILE A 32 0.79 1.24 -14.74
N ASP A 33 0.29 2.21 -15.51
CA ASP A 33 0.09 2.04 -16.95
C ASP A 33 1.40 1.77 -17.68
N ASP A 34 2.50 2.43 -17.30
CA ASP A 34 3.82 2.15 -17.85
C ASP A 34 4.32 0.73 -17.52
N MET A 35 4.16 0.28 -16.27
CA MET A 35 4.50 -1.11 -15.88
C MET A 35 3.71 -2.14 -16.69
N LEU A 36 2.41 -1.89 -16.88
CA LEU A 36 1.53 -2.77 -17.67
C LEU A 36 1.95 -2.80 -19.14
N ARG A 37 2.23 -1.64 -19.75
CA ARG A 37 2.70 -1.56 -21.14
C ARG A 37 4.04 -2.28 -21.35
N ARG A 38 4.94 -2.23 -20.36
CA ARG A 38 6.25 -2.90 -20.40
C ARG A 38 6.19 -4.39 -20.06
N GLY A 39 5.04 -4.89 -19.61
CA GLY A 39 4.88 -6.28 -19.18
C GLY A 39 5.59 -6.60 -17.87
N GLU A 40 5.91 -5.58 -17.05
CA GLU A 40 6.50 -5.77 -15.71
C GLU A 40 5.51 -6.36 -14.71
N VAL A 41 4.21 -6.18 -14.96
CA VAL A 41 3.09 -6.68 -14.15
C VAL A 41 2.12 -7.41 -15.07
N SER A 42 1.77 -8.66 -14.70
CA SER A 42 0.83 -9.50 -15.47
C SER A 42 -0.63 -9.40 -14.99
N SER A 43 -0.89 -8.59 -13.96
CA SER A 43 -2.21 -8.40 -13.35
C SER A 43 -3.06 -7.39 -14.13
N ARG A 44 -4.38 -7.52 -14.05
CA ARG A 44 -5.29 -6.42 -14.39
C ARG A 44 -5.38 -5.50 -13.19
N VAL A 45 -4.83 -4.28 -13.29
CA VAL A 45 -4.83 -3.30 -12.19
C VAL A 45 -5.86 -2.22 -12.48
N THR A 46 -6.71 -1.93 -11.49
CA THR A 46 -7.57 -0.74 -11.48
C THR A 46 -7.10 0.17 -10.37
N VAL A 47 -6.81 1.43 -10.69
CA VAL A 47 -6.39 2.42 -9.70
C VAL A 47 -7.61 3.24 -9.26
N HIS A 48 -7.78 3.40 -7.95
CA HIS A 48 -8.77 4.28 -7.35
C HIS A 48 -8.07 5.26 -6.40
N THR A 49 -8.05 6.54 -6.76
CA THR A 49 -7.46 7.59 -5.94
C THR A 49 -8.48 8.14 -4.96
N VAL A 50 -8.11 8.14 -3.67
CA VAL A 50 -8.94 8.61 -2.56
C VAL A 50 -8.85 10.12 -2.46
N THR A 51 -10.00 10.80 -2.45
CA THR A 51 -10.09 12.27 -2.36
C THR A 51 -10.95 12.71 -1.18
N PRO A 52 -10.45 13.56 -0.25
CA PRO A 52 -9.07 14.04 -0.18
C PRO A 52 -8.09 12.90 0.14
N GLN A 53 -6.85 13.06 -0.30
CA GLN A 53 -5.75 12.16 0.06
C GLN A 53 -5.43 12.28 1.55
N ILE A 54 -4.92 11.19 2.13
CA ILE A 54 -4.52 11.12 3.54
C ILE A 54 -3.19 11.85 3.71
N ASP A 55 -3.11 12.74 4.69
CA ASP A 55 -1.85 13.31 5.13
C ASP A 55 -0.97 12.20 5.74
N SER A 56 0.23 12.00 5.20
CA SER A 56 1.20 11.00 5.66
C SER A 56 1.39 11.03 7.18
N ALA A 57 1.42 12.22 7.77
CA ALA A 57 1.67 12.40 9.20
C ALA A 57 0.40 12.31 10.06
N ASN A 58 -0.79 12.32 9.46
CA ASN A 58 -2.05 12.50 10.18
C ASN A 58 -3.19 11.61 9.64
N ALA A 59 -2.93 10.33 9.43
CA ALA A 59 -3.99 9.35 9.16
C ALA A 59 -4.88 9.17 10.39
N ALA A 60 -6.19 9.34 10.21
CA ALA A 60 -7.19 9.24 11.28
C ALA A 60 -8.11 8.01 11.10
N PRO A 61 -8.88 7.60 12.12
CA PRO A 61 -9.84 6.50 12.01
C PRO A 61 -10.84 6.65 10.86
N GLU A 62 -11.25 7.88 10.53
CA GLU A 62 -12.12 8.18 9.39
C GLU A 62 -11.48 7.77 8.06
N ASP A 63 -10.17 7.95 7.92
CA ASP A 63 -9.44 7.56 6.72
C ASP A 63 -9.34 6.04 6.59
N TRP A 64 -9.08 5.34 7.70
CA TRP A 64 -9.08 3.87 7.70
C TRP A 64 -10.46 3.33 7.31
N ASN A 65 -11.53 3.92 7.84
CA ASN A 65 -12.90 3.56 7.49
C ASN A 65 -13.19 3.75 6.00
N ARG A 66 -12.62 4.79 5.36
CA ARG A 66 -12.75 4.99 3.90
C ARG A 66 -12.09 3.85 3.13
N VAL A 67 -10.87 3.46 3.50
CA VAL A 67 -10.16 2.33 2.87
C VAL A 67 -10.90 1.01 3.09
N VAL A 68 -11.35 0.74 4.32
CA VAL A 68 -12.12 -0.47 4.67
C VAL A 68 -13.40 -0.57 3.84
N ARG A 69 -14.16 0.52 3.72
CA ARG A 69 -15.39 0.54 2.90
C ARG A 69 -15.09 0.28 1.44
N LEU A 70 -14.08 0.92 0.87
CA LEU A 70 -13.68 0.69 -0.52
C LEU A 70 -13.31 -0.77 -0.80
N ILE A 71 -12.57 -1.41 0.12
CA ILE A 71 -12.23 -2.82 0.03
C ILE A 71 -13.49 -3.68 0.13
N ALA A 72 -14.36 -3.44 1.11
CA ALA A 72 -15.59 -4.20 1.32
C ALA A 72 -16.55 -4.10 0.12
N GLU A 73 -16.79 -2.90 -0.40
CA GLU A 73 -17.65 -2.64 -1.56
C GLU A 73 -17.09 -3.23 -2.86
N SER A 74 -15.78 -3.46 -2.91
CA SER A 74 -15.06 -4.01 -4.06
C SER A 74 -14.69 -5.47 -3.88
N TYR A 75 -15.03 -6.09 -2.74
CA TYR A 75 -14.49 -7.37 -2.33
C TYR A 75 -14.74 -8.47 -3.36
N GLU A 76 -15.95 -8.57 -3.89
CA GLU A 76 -16.31 -9.58 -4.88
C GLU A 76 -15.73 -9.33 -6.28
N ARG A 77 -15.36 -8.08 -6.60
CA ARG A 77 -14.91 -7.69 -7.95
C ARG A 77 -13.42 -7.91 -8.18
N PHE A 78 -12.62 -7.97 -7.13
CA PHE A 78 -11.16 -8.05 -7.21
C PHE A 78 -10.63 -9.25 -6.44
N ASP A 79 -9.49 -9.77 -6.88
CA ASP A 79 -8.84 -10.94 -6.27
C ASP A 79 -7.88 -10.53 -5.14
N ALA A 80 -7.36 -9.31 -5.18
CA ALA A 80 -6.47 -8.74 -4.19
C ALA A 80 -6.54 -7.21 -4.16
N PHE A 81 -6.01 -6.61 -3.09
CA PHE A 81 -5.98 -5.17 -2.89
C PHE A 81 -4.55 -4.70 -2.66
N VAL A 82 -4.18 -3.56 -3.24
CA VAL A 82 -2.96 -2.83 -2.92
C VAL A 82 -3.33 -1.45 -2.42
N VAL A 83 -2.76 -0.99 -1.32
CA VAL A 83 -3.02 0.33 -0.74
C VAL A 83 -1.71 1.09 -0.70
N THR A 84 -1.60 2.19 -1.45
CA THR A 84 -0.43 3.08 -1.30
C THR A 84 -0.72 4.11 -0.21
N HIS A 85 0.25 4.35 0.66
CA HIS A 85 0.10 5.20 1.84
C HIS A 85 1.40 6.00 2.12
N GLY A 86 1.25 7.12 2.84
CA GLY A 86 2.39 7.86 3.40
C GLY A 86 3.12 7.06 4.47
N THR A 87 4.46 7.10 4.47
CA THR A 87 5.28 6.19 5.30
C THR A 87 5.27 6.52 6.78
N ASP A 88 4.87 7.73 7.21
CA ASP A 88 4.90 8.11 8.63
C ASP A 88 3.86 7.36 9.46
N THR A 89 2.67 7.16 8.89
CA THR A 89 1.56 6.45 9.55
C THR A 89 1.22 5.11 8.91
N LEU A 90 1.98 4.66 7.91
CA LEU A 90 1.76 3.38 7.20
C LEU A 90 1.59 2.19 8.16
N ALA A 91 2.47 2.07 9.16
CA ALA A 91 2.39 0.96 10.13
C ALA A 91 1.10 1.00 10.96
N TYR A 92 0.63 2.19 11.34
CA TYR A 92 -0.63 2.37 12.07
C TYR A 92 -1.82 2.01 11.19
N THR A 93 -1.84 2.50 9.94
CA THR A 93 -2.88 2.14 8.98
C THR A 93 -2.91 0.63 8.71
N ALA A 94 -1.76 -0.01 8.50
CA ALA A 94 -1.69 -1.46 8.30
C ALA A 94 -2.24 -2.24 9.51
N ALA A 95 -1.90 -1.83 10.74
CA ALA A 95 -2.45 -2.42 11.95
C ALA A 95 -3.95 -2.19 12.09
N ALA A 96 -4.44 -0.98 11.82
CA ALA A 96 -5.87 -0.67 11.85
C ALA A 96 -6.67 -1.52 10.85
N LEU A 97 -6.15 -1.69 9.63
CA LEU A 97 -6.76 -2.55 8.62
C LEU A 97 -6.76 -4.03 9.04
N CYS A 98 -5.72 -4.53 9.72
CA CYS A 98 -5.73 -5.90 10.27
C CYS A 98 -6.91 -6.15 11.21
N PHE A 99 -7.24 -5.17 12.06
CA PHE A 99 -8.33 -5.32 13.02
C PHE A 99 -9.71 -5.02 12.41
N ALA A 100 -9.78 -4.13 11.42
CA ALA A 100 -11.05 -3.76 10.80
C ALA A 100 -11.53 -4.75 9.73
N LEU A 101 -10.61 -5.45 9.06
CA LEU A 101 -10.91 -6.40 7.99
C LEU A 101 -10.87 -7.85 8.52
N GLU A 102 -11.89 -8.23 9.26
CA GLU A 102 -12.04 -9.61 9.75
C GLU A 102 -12.42 -10.58 8.61
N GLY A 103 -11.97 -11.83 8.72
CA GLY A 103 -12.39 -12.90 7.80
C GLY A 103 -11.87 -12.78 6.36
N LEU A 104 -10.82 -12.00 6.12
CA LEU A 104 -10.23 -11.87 4.78
C LEU A 104 -9.82 -13.25 4.21
N ALA A 105 -10.31 -13.54 3.01
CA ALA A 105 -9.86 -14.63 2.14
C ALA A 105 -8.91 -14.15 1.02
N LYS A 106 -8.65 -12.84 0.94
CA LYS A 106 -7.87 -12.17 -0.09
C LYS A 106 -6.76 -11.31 0.55
N PRO A 107 -5.57 -11.19 -0.06
CA PRO A 107 -4.50 -10.36 0.47
C PRO A 107 -4.80 -8.87 0.25
N VAL A 108 -4.43 -8.06 1.24
CA VAL A 108 -4.39 -6.60 1.19
C VAL A 108 -2.95 -6.17 1.45
N ILE A 109 -2.29 -5.61 0.45
CA ILE A 109 -0.88 -5.21 0.53
C ILE A 109 -0.78 -3.70 0.67
N VAL A 110 -0.29 -3.23 1.81
CA VAL A 110 0.01 -1.82 2.04
C VAL A 110 1.45 -1.53 1.63
N THR A 111 1.67 -0.45 0.89
CA THR A 111 3.01 -0.03 0.45
C THR A 111 3.10 1.50 0.38
N GLY A 112 4.26 2.02 0.03
CA GLY A 112 4.52 3.45 -0.12
C GLY A 112 5.93 3.68 -0.68
N SER A 113 6.47 4.88 -0.49
CA SER A 113 7.86 5.18 -0.86
C SER A 113 8.46 6.26 0.02
N MET A 114 9.78 6.27 0.10
CA MET A 114 10.55 7.35 0.73
C MET A 114 10.76 8.52 -0.23
N LEU A 115 10.78 8.26 -1.54
CA LEU A 115 10.91 9.28 -2.59
C LEU A 115 9.70 9.28 -3.54
N PRO A 116 9.27 10.44 -4.06
CA PRO A 116 8.19 10.49 -5.04
C PRO A 116 8.55 9.75 -6.33
N LEU A 117 7.57 9.18 -7.02
CA LEU A 117 7.79 8.46 -8.29
C LEU A 117 8.45 9.30 -9.38
N THR A 118 8.25 10.62 -9.31
CA THR A 118 8.82 11.59 -10.25
C THR A 118 10.32 11.86 -10.03
N VAL A 119 10.88 11.40 -8.92
CA VAL A 119 12.29 11.60 -8.57
C VAL A 119 13.14 10.44 -9.07
N ALA A 120 14.25 10.75 -9.74
CA ALA A 120 15.21 9.75 -10.20
C ALA A 120 15.77 8.94 -9.02
N GLY A 121 15.79 7.61 -9.15
CA GLY A 121 16.20 6.71 -8.07
C GLY A 121 15.14 6.49 -6.98
N SER A 122 13.88 6.85 -7.25
CA SER A 122 12.76 6.55 -6.34
C SER A 122 12.59 5.05 -6.10
N ASP A 123 12.37 4.69 -4.84
CA ASP A 123 11.98 3.35 -4.40
C ASP A 123 10.51 3.02 -4.72
N GLY A 124 9.70 4.01 -5.13
CA GLY A 124 8.27 3.84 -5.35
C GLY A 124 7.92 2.87 -6.48
N ARG A 125 8.67 2.87 -7.58
CA ARG A 125 8.41 1.94 -8.70
C ARG A 125 8.62 0.49 -8.28
N ASP A 126 9.73 0.21 -7.60
CA ASP A 126 10.05 -1.13 -7.13
C ASP A 126 9.06 -1.59 -6.05
N ASN A 127 8.75 -0.74 -5.06
CA ASN A 127 7.77 -1.06 -4.04
C ASN A 127 6.39 -1.37 -4.64
N LEU A 128 5.93 -0.61 -5.64
CA LEU A 128 4.67 -0.88 -6.35
C LEU A 128 4.70 -2.19 -7.14
N ARG A 129 5.75 -2.40 -7.94
CA ARG A 129 5.93 -3.63 -8.73
C ARG A 129 5.93 -4.86 -7.83
N GLU A 130 6.66 -4.79 -6.72
CA GLU A 130 6.73 -5.86 -5.73
C GLU A 130 5.38 -6.07 -5.04
N ALA A 131 4.70 -5.01 -4.60
CA ALA A 131 3.39 -5.10 -3.97
C ALA A 131 2.35 -5.78 -4.88
N LEU A 132 2.35 -5.44 -6.17
CA LEU A 132 1.50 -6.06 -7.18
C LEU A 132 1.89 -7.51 -7.46
N SER A 133 3.18 -7.84 -7.39
CA SER A 133 3.68 -9.21 -7.58
C SER A 133 3.32 -10.11 -6.40
N VAL A 134 3.59 -9.68 -5.16
CA VAL A 134 3.32 -10.49 -3.96
C VAL A 134 1.82 -10.67 -3.73
N ALA A 135 0.96 -9.79 -4.25
CA ALA A 135 -0.49 -9.96 -4.20
C ALA A 135 -0.97 -11.30 -4.83
N HIS A 136 -0.18 -11.95 -5.68
CA HIS A 136 -0.51 -13.26 -6.29
C HIS A 136 -0.31 -14.44 -5.34
N SER A 137 0.57 -14.31 -4.35
CA SER A 137 1.05 -15.43 -3.52
C SER A 137 1.00 -15.17 -2.02
N ALA A 138 0.81 -13.91 -1.61
CA ALA A 138 0.64 -13.55 -0.21
C ALA A 138 -0.57 -14.27 0.38
N PRO A 139 -0.47 -14.81 1.59
CA PRO A 139 -1.62 -15.38 2.27
C PRO A 139 -2.71 -14.31 2.49
N ALA A 140 -3.95 -14.76 2.68
CA ALA A 140 -5.03 -13.85 3.00
C ALA A 140 -4.72 -13.05 4.28
N GLY A 141 -5.15 -11.80 4.32
CA GLY A 141 -4.84 -10.87 5.40
C GLY A 141 -4.11 -9.61 4.92
N VAL A 142 -3.75 -8.76 5.88
CA VAL A 142 -3.12 -7.47 5.61
C VAL A 142 -1.60 -7.58 5.82
N TRP A 143 -0.85 -7.11 4.83
CA TRP A 143 0.60 -7.15 4.80
C TRP A 143 1.17 -5.79 4.40
N VAL A 144 2.42 -5.56 4.76
CA VAL A 144 3.21 -4.43 4.27
C VAL A 144 4.29 -4.98 3.34
N GLN A 145 4.32 -4.53 2.09
CA GLN A 145 5.43 -4.79 1.17
C GLN A 145 6.25 -3.51 1.05
N PHE A 146 7.51 -3.55 1.49
CA PHE A 146 8.42 -2.41 1.42
C PHE A 146 9.88 -2.88 1.33
N ALA A 147 10.66 -2.30 0.42
CA ALA A 147 12.08 -2.60 0.25
C ALA A 147 12.40 -4.11 0.19
N GLY A 148 11.66 -4.88 -0.62
CA GLY A 148 11.85 -6.32 -0.78
C GLY A 148 11.31 -7.20 0.35
N LYS A 149 10.69 -6.62 1.40
CA LYS A 149 10.19 -7.37 2.56
C LYS A 149 8.67 -7.40 2.60
N LEU A 150 8.12 -8.60 2.75
CA LEU A 150 6.71 -8.82 3.07
C LEU A 150 6.56 -9.01 4.59
N LEU A 151 5.89 -8.07 5.25
CA LEU A 151 5.75 -8.01 6.69
C LEU A 151 4.27 -8.08 7.10
N HIS A 152 3.94 -8.76 8.18
CA HIS A 152 2.56 -8.85 8.64
C HIS A 152 2.05 -7.50 9.18
N GLY A 153 0.93 -6.99 8.67
CA GLY A 153 0.45 -5.63 8.94
C GLY A 153 0.29 -5.30 10.43
N GLY A 154 -0.20 -6.23 11.23
CA GLY A 154 -0.39 -6.06 12.67
C GLY A 154 0.89 -6.15 13.52
N ARG A 155 2.07 -6.30 12.89
CA ARG A 155 3.36 -6.49 13.59
C ARG A 155 4.48 -5.59 13.07
N VAL A 156 4.17 -4.64 12.19
CA VAL A 156 5.14 -3.73 11.56
C VAL A 156 5.34 -2.47 12.41
N ARG A 157 6.56 -1.96 12.45
CA ARG A 157 6.92 -0.64 12.97
C ARG A 157 7.87 0.06 11.99
N LYS A 158 7.79 1.40 11.90
CA LYS A 158 8.76 2.22 11.15
C LYS A 158 10.06 2.30 11.97
N SER A 159 11.12 1.68 11.47
CA SER A 159 12.45 1.66 12.12
C SER A 159 13.33 2.84 11.69
N HIS A 160 13.12 3.40 10.49
CA HIS A 160 13.90 4.52 9.96
C HIS A 160 13.06 5.57 9.23
N SER A 161 13.47 6.83 9.31
CA SER A 161 12.83 7.98 8.64
C SER A 161 13.56 8.46 7.39
N ARG A 162 14.74 7.91 7.07
CA ARG A 162 15.59 8.36 5.95
C ARG A 162 16.16 7.22 5.09
N HIS A 163 16.02 5.98 5.52
CA HIS A 163 16.57 4.83 4.82
C HIS A 163 15.48 4.12 4.02
N PHE A 164 15.82 3.53 2.87
CA PHE A 164 14.85 2.76 2.06
C PHE A 164 14.35 1.51 2.79
N ASP A 165 15.20 0.88 3.59
CA ASP A 165 14.78 -0.16 4.55
C ASP A 165 14.14 0.48 5.81
N ALA A 166 12.95 1.06 5.64
CA ALA A 166 12.28 1.89 6.65
C ALA A 166 11.45 1.11 7.67
N PHE A 167 11.11 -0.16 7.39
CA PHE A 167 10.17 -0.94 8.19
C PHE A 167 10.78 -2.26 8.67
N ALA A 168 10.47 -2.61 9.91
CA ALA A 168 10.80 -3.88 10.51
C ALA A 168 9.55 -4.46 11.20
N ALA A 169 9.51 -5.77 11.37
CA ALA A 169 8.52 -6.46 12.18
C ALA A 169 9.22 -7.31 13.25
N GLU A 170 8.57 -7.50 14.39
CA GLU A 170 9.08 -8.44 15.40
C GLU A 170 9.00 -9.89 14.85
N PRO A 171 10.11 -10.66 14.89
CA PRO A 171 10.10 -12.06 14.49
C PRO A 171 9.13 -12.87 15.35
N THR A 172 8.36 -13.76 14.74
CA THR A 172 7.40 -14.59 15.45
C THR A 172 7.08 -15.85 14.67
N GLU A 173 6.97 -16.97 15.38
CA GLU A 173 6.52 -18.24 14.80
C GLU A 173 4.99 -18.35 14.78
N MET A 174 4.27 -17.41 15.38
CA MET A 174 2.81 -17.41 15.37
C MET A 174 2.28 -16.93 14.03
N ALA A 175 1.60 -17.82 13.31
CA ALA A 175 0.86 -17.48 12.10
C ALA A 175 -0.17 -16.35 12.38
N PRO A 176 -0.52 -15.55 11.35
CA PRO A 176 -1.63 -14.61 11.41
C PRO A 176 -2.89 -15.31 11.92
N ARG A 177 -3.58 -14.73 12.90
CA ARG A 177 -4.85 -15.30 13.37
C ARG A 177 -5.89 -15.08 12.27
N TYR A 178 -6.18 -16.13 11.50
CA TYR A 178 -7.38 -16.16 10.68
C TYR A 178 -8.58 -16.25 11.62
N GLY A 179 -9.45 -15.24 11.60
CA GLY A 179 -10.68 -15.23 12.38
C GLY A 179 -11.54 -16.43 11.99
N GLY A 180 -11.70 -17.37 12.92
CA GLY A 180 -12.58 -18.52 12.82
C GLY A 180 -13.01 -18.92 14.21
N GLY A 181 -14.20 -18.46 14.60
CA GLY A 181 -14.89 -18.76 15.85
C GLY A 181 -16.27 -18.12 15.82
#